data_AF-A0A9P1H621-F1
#
_entry.id   AF-A0A9P1H621-F1
#
_cell.length_a   1.000
_cell.length_b   1.000
_cell.length_c   1.000
_cell.angle_alpha   90.00
_cell.angle_beta   90.00
_cell.angle_gamma   90.00
#
_symmetry.space_group_name_H-M   'P 1'
#
loop_
_entity.id
_entity.type
_entity.pdbx_description
1 polymer ?
#
loop_
_entity_poly.entity_id
_entity_poly.type
_entity_poly.pdbx_seq_one_letter_code
_entity_poly.pdbx_strand_id
1 'polypeptide(L)'
;MKISFCRGTVRLERRMSAIPVVEEHGPWAQTVTPLSKTEEEVLRLYDRLQELKLEMALLQSHQAYQQAQNELLQARSSYSLGRTIVDNLLTVTPILKSDIGAFELAESAERRKFGETTDVENEELERLKQEVKDSRQRWKVIKGTVSAVIAGSGIDWVNDPELLDMVLDDVQKS
;
A
#
# COMPACT_ATOMS: atom_id res chain seq x y z
N MET A 1 42.19 34.11 -1.21
CA MET A 1 41.25 33.36 -0.34
C MET A 1 42.08 32.36 0.45
N LYS A 2 42.06 32.39 1.79
CA LYS A 2 42.80 31.41 2.61
C LYS A 2 41.79 30.57 3.37
N ILE A 3 41.85 29.26 3.16
CA ILE A 3 41.03 28.30 3.90
C ILE A 3 41.98 27.69 4.94
N SER A 4 41.65 27.78 6.22
CA SER A 4 42.39 27.10 7.28
C SER A 4 41.44 26.21 8.07
N PHE A 5 41.92 25.04 8.45
CA PHE A 5 41.11 23.97 9.03
C PHE A 5 41.62 23.66 10.44
N CYS A 6 40.81 23.96 11.46
CA CYS A 6 41.09 23.60 12.85
C CYS A 6 39.87 22.92 13.47
N ARG A 7 40.05 21.66 13.88
CA ARG A 7 39.14 20.86 14.72
C ARG A 7 37.63 21.11 14.52
N GLY A 8 37.12 20.68 13.37
CA GLY A 8 35.71 20.29 13.22
C GLY A 8 34.69 21.40 12.92
N THR A 9 35.10 22.66 12.77
CA THR A 9 34.22 23.70 12.24
C THR A 9 34.91 24.50 11.13
N VAL A 10 34.26 24.62 9.97
CA VAL A 10 34.75 25.45 8.87
C VAL A 10 34.38 26.89 9.17
N ARG A 11 35.33 27.67 9.68
CA ARG A 11 35.17 29.12 9.83
C ARG A 11 35.68 29.80 8.56
N LEU A 12 34.75 30.31 7.75
CA LEU A 12 35.04 31.19 6.62
C LEU A 12 35.43 32.57 7.17
N GLU A 13 36.73 32.85 7.30
CA GLU A 13 37.20 34.22 7.49
C GLU A 13 37.04 34.99 6.18
N ARG A 14 35.84 35.55 5.99
CA ARG A 14 35.59 36.56 4.97
C ARG A 14 36.44 37.77 5.38
N ARG A 15 37.60 37.96 4.75
CA ARG A 15 38.25 39.27 4.70
C ARG A 15 37.26 40.20 4.00
N MET A 16 36.43 40.86 4.78
CA MET A 16 35.69 42.04 4.36
C MET A 16 36.75 43.11 4.13
N SER A 17 37.31 43.13 2.92
CA SER A 17 37.69 44.43 2.36
C SER A 17 36.38 45.19 2.27
N ALA A 18 36.21 46.19 3.14
CA ALA A 18 35.20 47.20 2.93
C ALA A 18 35.40 47.68 1.49
N ILE A 19 34.47 47.30 0.61
CA ILE A 19 34.34 47.94 -0.69
C ILE A 19 34.03 49.37 -0.30
N PRO A 20 34.91 50.36 -0.58
CA PRO A 20 34.51 51.73 -0.36
C PRO A 20 33.26 51.91 -1.21
N VAL A 21 32.15 52.30 -0.57
CA VAL A 21 31.03 52.87 -1.31
C VAL A 21 31.63 54.11 -1.95
N VAL A 22 32.06 53.96 -3.20
CA VAL A 22 32.38 55.07 -4.06
C VAL A 22 31.04 55.75 -4.23
N GLU A 23 30.81 56.84 -3.51
CA GLU A 23 29.80 57.84 -3.88
C GLU A 23 30.27 58.43 -5.21
N GLU A 24 30.04 57.66 -6.26
CA GLU A 24 30.12 58.11 -7.63
C GLU A 24 28.89 59.02 -7.82
N HIS A 25 29.08 60.31 -7.58
CA HIS A 25 28.21 61.33 -8.14
C HIS A 25 28.45 61.40 -9.65
N GLY A 26 28.11 60.33 -10.35
CA GLY A 26 28.06 60.29 -11.80
C GLY A 26 26.93 61.19 -12.30
N PRO A 27 27.01 61.74 -13.53
CA PRO A 27 25.95 62.58 -14.13
C PRO A 27 24.60 61.87 -14.27
N TRP A 28 24.57 60.57 -13.98
CA TRP A 28 23.40 59.72 -13.93
C TRP A 28 22.86 59.53 -12.50
N ALA A 29 23.21 60.36 -11.52
CA ALA A 29 22.39 60.58 -10.32
C ALA A 29 21.04 61.18 -10.78
N GLN A 30 20.31 60.34 -11.50
CA GLN A 30 19.07 60.59 -12.17
C GLN A 30 18.13 60.88 -11.03
N THR A 31 17.68 62.12 -11.01
CA THR A 31 16.35 62.47 -10.54
C THR A 31 15.46 61.26 -10.73
N VAL A 32 14.97 60.66 -9.65
CA VAL A 32 13.95 59.62 -9.72
C VAL A 32 12.77 60.28 -10.44
N THR A 33 12.68 60.08 -11.76
CA THR A 33 11.58 60.60 -12.55
C THR A 33 10.34 59.85 -12.09
N PRO A 34 9.27 60.54 -11.65
CA PRO A 34 8.05 59.86 -11.28
C PRO A 34 7.59 59.00 -12.46
N LEU A 35 7.31 57.73 -12.19
CA LEU A 35 6.86 56.76 -13.18
C LEU A 35 5.74 57.38 -14.03
N SER A 36 5.82 57.21 -15.35
CA SER A 36 4.68 57.54 -16.21
C SER A 36 3.48 56.71 -15.79
N LYS A 37 2.26 57.23 -15.93
CA LYS A 37 1.02 56.50 -15.59
C LYS A 37 0.95 55.12 -16.25
N THR A 38 1.46 55.01 -17.48
CA THR A 38 1.54 53.76 -18.23
C THR A 38 2.52 52.76 -17.63
N GLU A 39 3.65 53.23 -17.11
CA GLU A 39 4.68 52.39 -16.50
C GLU A 39 4.21 51.88 -15.13
N GLU A 40 3.54 52.73 -14.36
CA GLU A 40 2.90 52.34 -13.10
C GLU A 40 1.81 51.28 -13.34
N GLU A 41 1.01 51.42 -14.42
CA GLU A 41 -0.01 50.44 -14.78
C GLU A 41 0.58 49.09 -15.21
N VAL A 42 1.68 49.09 -15.98
CA VAL A 42 2.40 47.86 -16.35
C VAL A 42 2.94 47.14 -15.12
N LEU A 43 3.53 47.86 -14.16
CA LEU A 43 4.06 47.26 -12.93
C LEU A 43 2.93 46.70 -12.05
N ARG A 44 1.81 47.41 -11.91
CA ARG A 44 0.64 46.90 -11.19
C ARG A 44 0.10 45.61 -11.80
N LEU A 45 0.01 45.54 -13.12
CA LEU A 45 -0.44 44.33 -13.83
C LEU A 45 0.55 43.18 -13.65
N TYR A 46 1.85 43.46 -13.65
CA TYR A 46 2.88 42.47 -13.39
C TYR A 46 2.77 41.90 -11.97
N ASP A 47 2.65 42.77 -10.95
CA ASP A 47 2.52 42.35 -9.55
C ASP A 47 1.27 41.48 -9.36
N ARG A 48 0.14 41.87 -9.98
CA ARG A 48 -1.09 41.07 -9.96
C ARG A 48 -0.92 39.71 -10.64
N LEU A 49 -0.17 39.65 -11.73
CA LEU A 49 0.10 38.40 -12.44
C LEU A 49 1.01 37.47 -11.62
N GLN A 50 1.98 38.02 -10.88
CA GLN A 50 2.81 37.25 -9.95
C GLN A 50 2.00 36.70 -8.78
N GLU A 51 1.10 37.51 -8.21
CA GLU A 51 0.18 37.07 -7.16
C GLU A 51 -0.69 35.89 -7.62
N LEU A 52 -1.32 36.01 -8.80
CA LEU A 52 -2.16 34.95 -9.36
C LEU A 52 -1.36 33.66 -9.64
N LYS A 53 -0.11 33.76 -10.10
CA LYS A 53 0.76 32.60 -10.28
C LYS A 53 1.05 31.89 -8.96
N LEU A 54 1.27 32.65 -7.90
CA LEU A 54 1.50 32.08 -6.57
C LEU A 54 0.25 31.38 -6.04
N GLU A 55 -0.93 31.99 -6.20
CA GLU A 55 -2.19 31.38 -5.82
C GLU A 55 -2.44 30.06 -6.57
N MET A 56 -2.20 30.03 -7.88
CA MET A 56 -2.32 28.80 -8.66
C MET A 56 -1.36 27.71 -8.17
N ALA A 57 -0.11 28.04 -7.86
CA ALA A 57 0.85 27.07 -7.35
C ALA A 57 0.42 26.51 -5.99
N LEU A 58 -0.10 27.37 -5.10
CA LEU A 58 -0.67 26.95 -3.83
C LEU A 58 -1.87 26.01 -4.02
N LEU A 59 -2.83 26.38 -4.88
CA LEU A 59 -3.99 25.54 -5.18
C LEU A 59 -3.59 24.19 -5.77
N GLN A 60 -2.63 24.16 -6.71
CA GLN A 60 -2.13 22.93 -7.32
C GLN A 60 -1.46 22.02 -6.28
N SER A 61 -0.61 22.57 -5.42
CA SER A 61 0.02 21.79 -4.35
C SER A 61 -1.01 21.22 -3.36
N HIS A 62 -2.04 22.01 -3.01
CA HIS A 62 -3.11 21.56 -2.13
C HIS A 62 -3.93 20.43 -2.77
N GLN A 63 -4.27 20.57 -4.05
CA GLN A 63 -4.99 19.53 -4.78
C GLN A 63 -4.18 18.23 -4.89
N ALA A 64 -2.88 18.32 -5.20
CA ALA A 64 -2.00 17.16 -5.26
C ALA A 64 -1.88 16.46 -3.90
N TYR A 65 -1.80 17.22 -2.80
CA TYR A 65 -1.80 16.67 -1.45
C TYR A 65 -3.12 15.93 -1.14
N GLN A 66 -4.27 16.52 -1.48
CA GLN A 66 -5.56 15.86 -1.26
C GLN A 66 -5.71 14.57 -2.08
N GLN A 67 -5.24 14.55 -3.32
CA GLN A 67 -5.24 13.35 -4.15
C GLN A 67 -4.39 12.24 -3.52
N ALA A 68 -3.16 12.57 -3.12
CA ALA A 68 -2.28 11.62 -2.43
C ALA A 68 -2.89 11.09 -1.12
N GLN A 69 -3.60 11.93 -0.35
CA GLN A 69 -4.31 11.49 0.85
C GLN A 69 -5.44 10.52 0.53
N ASN A 70 -6.25 10.82 -0.50
CA ASN A 70 -7.35 9.96 -0.91
C ASN A 70 -6.84 8.60 -1.43
N GLU A 71 -5.75 8.59 -2.20
CA GLU A 71 -5.10 7.36 -2.67
C GLU A 71 -4.60 6.52 -1.48
N LEU A 72 -3.96 7.14 -0.49
CA LEU A 72 -3.50 6.45 0.71
C LEU A 72 -4.68 5.87 1.50
N LEU A 73 -5.76 6.64 1.67
CA LEU A 73 -6.96 6.17 2.35
C LEU A 73 -7.63 5.00 1.61
N GLN A 74 -7.69 5.05 0.28
CA GLN A 74 -8.19 3.94 -0.53
C GLN A 74 -7.30 2.71 -0.41
N ALA A 75 -5.99 2.86 -0.51
CA ALA A 75 -5.03 1.78 -0.31
C ALA A 75 -5.22 1.17 1.08
N ARG A 76 -5.25 2.00 2.14
CA ARG A 76 -5.45 1.55 3.52
C ARG A 76 -6.77 0.80 3.71
N SER A 77 -7.86 1.29 3.14
CA SER A 77 -9.17 0.63 3.18
C SER A 77 -9.10 -0.77 2.57
N SER A 78 -8.54 -0.88 1.35
CA SER A 78 -8.38 -2.15 0.64
C SER A 78 -7.52 -3.15 1.43
N TYR A 79 -6.39 -2.69 1.99
CA TYR A 79 -5.55 -3.53 2.84
C TYR A 79 -6.29 -4.00 4.10
N SER A 80 -7.07 -3.13 4.76
CA SER A 80 -7.80 -3.49 5.98
C SER A 80 -8.93 -4.50 5.74
N LEU A 81 -9.62 -4.39 4.61
CA LEU A 81 -10.65 -5.34 4.21
C LEU A 81 -10.02 -6.70 3.90
N GLY A 82 -8.95 -6.72 3.11
CA GLY A 82 -8.21 -7.95 2.82
C GLY A 82 -7.69 -8.61 4.11
N ARG A 83 -7.17 -7.81 5.05
CA ARG A 83 -6.70 -8.31 6.35
C ARG A 83 -7.82 -8.93 7.18
N THR A 84 -8.98 -8.28 7.25
CA THR A 84 -10.14 -8.81 7.99
C THR A 84 -10.62 -10.13 7.41
N ILE A 85 -10.62 -10.24 6.08
CA ILE A 85 -10.97 -11.47 5.38
C ILE A 85 -9.97 -12.57 5.73
N VAL A 86 -8.67 -12.29 5.62
CA VAL A 86 -7.60 -13.22 5.99
C VAL A 86 -7.73 -13.69 7.44
N ASP A 87 -7.91 -12.77 8.40
CA ASP A 87 -8.00 -13.13 9.83
C ASP A 87 -9.22 -14.04 10.10
N ASN A 88 -10.38 -13.74 9.49
CA ASN A 88 -11.57 -14.60 9.60
C ASN A 88 -11.36 -15.96 8.93
N LEU A 89 -10.57 -16.02 7.87
CA LEU A 89 -10.26 -17.28 7.20
C LEU A 89 -9.26 -18.11 7.99
N LEU A 90 -8.22 -17.50 8.56
CA LEU A 90 -7.26 -18.21 9.41
C LEU A 90 -7.94 -18.83 10.65
N THR A 91 -9.04 -18.25 11.13
CA THR A 91 -9.82 -18.83 12.25
C THR A 91 -10.77 -19.94 11.82
N VAL A 92 -11.37 -19.86 10.62
CA VAL A 92 -12.35 -20.84 10.13
C VAL A 92 -11.69 -22.01 9.36
N THR A 93 -10.59 -21.75 8.66
CA THR A 93 -9.87 -22.74 7.83
C THR A 93 -9.37 -23.98 8.59
N PRO A 94 -8.77 -23.91 9.79
CA PRO A 94 -8.27 -25.11 10.49
C PRO A 94 -9.41 -26.01 10.97
N ILE A 95 -10.56 -25.44 11.35
CA ILE A 95 -11.75 -26.20 11.80
C ILE A 95 -12.27 -27.08 10.65
N LEU A 96 -12.29 -26.52 9.44
CA LEU A 96 -12.75 -27.26 8.26
C LEU A 96 -11.67 -28.21 7.71
N LYS A 97 -10.38 -27.84 7.79
CA LYS A 97 -9.27 -28.73 7.39
C LYS A 97 -9.17 -29.96 8.30
N SER A 98 -9.41 -29.85 9.62
CA SER A 98 -9.35 -30.99 10.54
C SER A 98 -10.42 -32.05 10.24
N ASP A 99 -11.63 -31.62 9.90
CA ASP A 99 -12.74 -32.52 9.56
C ASP A 99 -12.48 -33.25 8.24
N ILE A 100 -11.84 -32.58 7.28
CA ILE A 100 -11.42 -33.17 6.00
C ILE A 100 -10.26 -34.16 6.18
N GLY A 101 -9.30 -33.86 7.06
CA GLY A 101 -8.19 -34.77 7.38
C GLY A 101 -8.65 -36.02 8.13
N ALA A 102 -9.59 -35.87 9.06
CA ALA A 102 -10.23 -36.99 9.75
C ALA A 102 -10.97 -37.92 8.77
N PHE A 103 -11.53 -37.36 7.69
CA PHE A 103 -12.17 -38.14 6.64
C PHE A 103 -11.21 -38.93 5.76
N GLU A 104 -10.08 -38.35 5.33
CA GLU A 104 -9.07 -39.10 4.57
C GLU A 104 -8.52 -40.28 5.36
N LEU A 105 -8.38 -40.12 6.68
CA LEU A 105 -8.01 -41.20 7.59
C LEU A 105 -9.12 -42.26 7.68
N ALA A 106 -10.39 -41.86 7.72
CA ALA A 106 -11.54 -42.77 7.72
C ALA A 106 -11.64 -43.57 6.41
N GLU A 107 -11.51 -42.93 5.25
CA GLU A 107 -11.52 -43.59 3.93
C GLU A 107 -10.33 -44.56 3.79
N SER A 108 -9.15 -44.14 4.25
CA SER A 108 -7.93 -44.97 4.24
C SER A 108 -8.00 -46.16 5.22
N ALA A 109 -8.81 -46.05 6.28
CA ALA A 109 -9.06 -47.13 7.23
C ALA A 109 -10.05 -48.17 6.67
N GLU A 110 -11.09 -47.74 5.96
CA GLU A 110 -12.04 -48.64 5.30
C GLU A 110 -11.44 -49.48 4.19
N ARG A 111 -10.52 -48.91 3.40
CA ARG A 111 -9.79 -49.68 2.38
C ARG A 111 -9.03 -50.88 2.96
N ARG A 112 -8.79 -50.88 4.28
CA ARG A 112 -8.18 -52.01 5.01
C ARG A 112 -9.21 -52.97 5.64
N LYS A 113 -10.49 -52.58 5.73
CA LYS A 113 -11.56 -53.29 6.45
C LYS A 113 -12.62 -53.92 5.54
N PHE A 114 -12.33 -54.12 4.25
CA PHE A 114 -13.28 -54.80 3.36
C PHE A 114 -13.35 -56.29 3.67
N GLY A 115 -14.16 -56.63 4.68
CA GLY A 115 -14.44 -57.97 5.15
C GLY A 115 -14.97 -57.90 6.58
N GLU A 116 -16.29 -58.07 6.73
CA GLU A 116 -17.01 -58.24 8.01
C GLU A 116 -17.54 -56.96 8.69
N THR A 117 -18.52 -56.31 8.04
CA THR A 117 -19.39 -55.29 8.64
C THR A 117 -20.85 -55.60 8.27
N THR A 118 -21.81 -55.39 9.17
CA THR A 118 -23.24 -55.73 8.94
C THR A 118 -23.92 -54.76 7.96
N ASP A 119 -24.98 -55.19 7.28
CA ASP A 119 -25.66 -54.38 6.24
C ASP A 119 -26.20 -53.04 6.76
N VAL A 120 -26.64 -52.98 8.03
CA VAL A 120 -27.18 -51.74 8.65
C VAL A 120 -26.07 -50.75 8.97
N GLU A 121 -24.93 -51.22 9.47
CA GLU A 121 -23.75 -50.38 9.72
C GLU A 121 -23.19 -49.83 8.41
N ASN A 122 -23.28 -50.58 7.32
CA ASN A 122 -22.86 -50.13 5.99
C ASN A 122 -23.76 -49.00 5.45
N GLU A 123 -25.07 -49.04 5.67
CA GLU A 123 -25.98 -47.96 5.24
C GLU A 123 -25.72 -46.63 6.00
N GLU A 124 -25.52 -46.70 7.32
CA GLU A 124 -25.21 -45.51 8.13
C GLU A 124 -23.84 -44.92 7.76
N LEU A 125 -22.88 -45.79 7.48
CA LEU A 125 -21.53 -45.42 7.02
C LEU A 125 -21.55 -44.75 5.65
N GLU A 126 -22.34 -45.24 4.70
CA GLU A 126 -22.51 -44.59 3.39
C GLU A 126 -23.21 -43.23 3.49
N ARG A 127 -24.18 -43.08 4.40
CA ARG A 127 -24.80 -41.77 4.67
C ARG A 127 -23.77 -40.76 5.18
N LEU A 128 -22.95 -41.15 6.16
CA LEU A 128 -21.91 -40.29 6.72
C LEU A 128 -20.85 -39.94 5.68
N LYS A 129 -20.46 -40.89 4.80
CA LYS A 129 -19.56 -40.60 3.67
C LYS A 129 -20.12 -39.56 2.73
N GLN A 130 -21.41 -39.65 2.41
CA GLN A 130 -22.03 -38.71 1.50
C GLN A 130 -22.04 -37.30 2.09
N GLU A 131 -22.37 -37.17 3.38
CA GLU A 131 -22.36 -35.89 4.08
C GLU A 131 -20.96 -35.24 4.14
N VAL A 132 -19.91 -36.07 4.31
CA VAL A 132 -18.54 -35.56 4.28
C VAL A 132 -18.07 -35.22 2.86
N LYS A 133 -18.46 -35.99 1.85
CA LYS A 133 -18.20 -35.65 0.44
C LYS A 133 -18.83 -34.31 0.07
N ASP A 134 -20.08 -34.08 0.50
CA ASP A 134 -20.79 -32.83 0.27
C ASP A 134 -20.08 -31.66 0.99
N SER A 135 -19.63 -31.89 2.23
CA SER A 135 -18.83 -30.92 2.99
C SER A 135 -17.50 -30.59 2.31
N ARG A 136 -16.81 -31.59 1.73
CA ARG A 136 -15.57 -31.40 0.95
C ARG A 136 -15.79 -30.58 -0.32
N GLN A 137 -16.89 -30.84 -1.03
CA GLN A 137 -17.22 -30.08 -2.24
C GLN A 137 -17.49 -28.61 -1.90
N ARG A 138 -18.26 -28.35 -0.84
CA ARG A 138 -18.52 -27.00 -0.34
C ARG A 138 -17.23 -26.29 0.06
N TRP A 139 -16.33 -26.99 0.76
CA TRP A 139 -15.04 -26.44 1.15
C TRP A 139 -14.15 -26.07 -0.04
N LYS A 140 -14.11 -26.90 -1.09
CA LYS A 140 -13.35 -26.58 -2.32
C LYS A 140 -13.84 -25.28 -2.97
N VAL A 141 -15.14 -25.05 -2.98
CA VAL A 141 -15.72 -23.79 -3.49
C VAL A 141 -15.28 -22.61 -2.62
N ILE A 142 -15.41 -22.73 -1.29
CA ILE A 142 -14.99 -21.68 -0.35
C ILE A 142 -13.50 -21.36 -0.53
N LYS A 143 -12.64 -22.38 -0.53
CA LYS A 143 -11.20 -22.23 -0.77
C LYS A 143 -10.89 -21.51 -2.09
N GLY A 144 -11.57 -21.87 -3.18
CA GLY A 144 -11.41 -21.22 -4.48
C GLY A 144 -11.80 -19.74 -4.44
N THR A 145 -12.93 -19.41 -3.81
CA THR A 145 -13.38 -18.02 -3.65
C THR A 145 -12.41 -17.20 -2.79
N VAL A 146 -11.90 -17.80 -1.72
CA VAL A 146 -10.93 -17.19 -0.80
C VAL A 146 -9.61 -16.90 -1.49
N SER A 147 -9.07 -17.87 -2.23
CA SER A 147 -7.81 -17.73 -2.97
C SER A 147 -7.94 -16.63 -4.03
N ALA A 148 -9.08 -16.56 -4.72
CA ALA A 148 -9.35 -15.51 -5.69
C ALA A 148 -9.42 -14.12 -5.04
N VAL A 149 -10.04 -14.01 -3.86
CA VAL A 149 -10.14 -12.74 -3.11
C VAL A 149 -8.76 -12.31 -2.59
N ILE A 150 -7.99 -13.20 -1.97
CA ILE A 150 -6.65 -12.89 -1.45
C ILE A 150 -5.73 -12.46 -2.60
N ALA A 151 -5.65 -13.25 -3.68
CA ALA A 151 -4.82 -12.92 -4.84
C ALA A 151 -5.28 -11.63 -5.55
N GLY A 152 -6.58 -11.36 -5.58
CA GLY A 152 -7.16 -10.15 -6.18
C GLY A 152 -7.11 -8.90 -5.30
N SER A 153 -6.88 -9.03 -3.99
CA SER A 153 -6.90 -7.91 -3.03
C SER A 153 -5.66 -7.02 -3.07
N GLY A 154 -4.58 -7.47 -3.74
CA GLY A 154 -3.29 -6.76 -3.76
C GLY A 154 -2.49 -6.91 -2.48
N ILE A 155 -2.89 -7.79 -1.56
CA ILE A 155 -2.06 -8.21 -0.42
C ILE A 155 -0.83 -8.97 -0.94
N ASP A 156 0.33 -8.74 -0.32
CA ASP A 156 1.58 -9.45 -0.63
C ASP A 156 1.59 -10.85 -0.02
N TRP A 157 0.74 -11.74 -0.55
CA TRP A 157 0.61 -13.13 -0.12
C TRP A 157 1.83 -13.98 -0.50
N VAL A 158 2.73 -13.48 -1.36
CA VAL A 158 3.94 -14.19 -1.81
C VAL A 158 4.99 -14.23 -0.71
N ASN A 159 5.09 -13.16 0.10
CA ASN A 159 6.05 -13.05 1.19
C ASN A 159 5.50 -13.48 2.56
N ASP A 160 4.21 -13.85 2.64
CA ASP A 160 3.57 -14.35 3.86
C ASP A 160 3.35 -15.89 3.75
N PRO A 161 4.08 -16.71 4.53
CA PRO A 161 4.02 -18.17 4.40
C PRO A 161 2.65 -18.77 4.74
N GLU A 162 1.85 -18.12 5.59
CA GLU A 162 0.49 -18.60 5.93
C GLU A 162 -0.49 -18.35 4.78
N LEU A 163 -0.35 -17.19 4.11
CA LEU A 163 -1.16 -16.86 2.94
C LEU A 163 -0.73 -17.65 1.70
N LEU A 164 0.57 -17.88 1.56
CA LEU A 164 1.15 -18.70 0.52
C LEU A 164 0.56 -20.12 0.56
N ASP A 165 0.54 -20.75 1.74
CA ASP A 165 -0.08 -22.07 1.94
C ASP A 165 -1.57 -22.05 1.61
N MET A 166 -2.30 -21.01 2.04
CA MET A 166 -3.74 -20.92 1.80
C MET A 166 -4.10 -20.76 0.31
N VAL A 167 -3.30 -19.99 -0.46
CA VAL A 167 -3.54 -19.72 -1.88
C VAL A 167 -3.02 -20.85 -2.77
N LEU A 168 -1.87 -21.45 -2.45
CA LEU A 168 -1.21 -22.48 -3.26
C LEU A 168 -1.52 -23.92 -2.80
N ASP A 169 -2.08 -24.07 -1.60
CA ASP A 169 -2.68 -25.23 -0.95
C ASP A 169 -2.42 -26.55 -1.71
N ASP A 170 -1.23 -27.09 -1.43
CA ASP A 170 -0.66 -28.39 -1.82
C ASP A 170 -0.96 -28.85 -3.26
N VAL A 171 -0.28 -28.25 -4.23
CA VAL A 171 -0.08 -28.85 -5.56
C VAL A 171 1.03 -29.92 -5.56
N GLN A 172 1.71 -30.19 -4.44
CA GLN A 172 2.96 -30.97 -4.46
C GLN A 172 3.07 -32.02 -3.34
N LYS A 173 2.21 -33.03 -3.36
CA LYS A 173 2.61 -34.39 -2.98
C LYS A 173 2.09 -35.38 -4.01
N SER A 174 2.86 -35.50 -5.09
CA SER A 174 2.87 -36.67 -5.96
C SER A 174 3.46 -37.87 -5.23
#